data_AF-A0A350T3M0-F1
#
_entry.id   AF-A0A350T3M0-F1
#
_cell.length_a   1.000
_cell.length_b   1.000
_cell.length_c   1.000
_cell.angle_alpha   90.00
_cell.angle_beta   90.00
_cell.angle_gamma   90.00
#
_symmetry.space_group_name_H-M   'P 1'
#
loop_
_entity.id
_entity.type
_entity.pdbx_description
1 polymer ?
#
loop_
_entity_poly.entity_id
_entity_poly.type
_entity_poly.pdbx_seq_one_letter_code
_entity_poly.pdbx_strand_id
1 'polypeptide(L)'
;HVVVDIDLRTFGGSALTADIDVPKGRDIGEVGHDIPITYVPARNTIFLSFALAWAEVLGSSDIYIGVNALDYSGYPDCRPEYIRAYEEMANLATKAGVEGEQRLTIHTPLMDLTKAGIILRGVELGVDYGLTVSCYDP
;
A
#
# COMPACT_ATOMS: atom_id res chain seq x y z
N HIS A 1 -9.03 -17.01 -5.14
CA HIS A 1 -8.03 -16.01 -5.58
C HIS A 1 -8.52 -15.43 -6.90
N VAL A 2 -8.58 -14.10 -7.01
CA VAL A 2 -8.98 -13.36 -8.21
C VAL A 2 -7.77 -12.55 -8.66
N VAL A 3 -7.45 -12.58 -9.95
CA VAL A 3 -6.33 -11.83 -10.55
C VAL A 3 -6.92 -10.78 -11.50
N VAL A 4 -6.48 -9.54 -11.33
CA VAL A 4 -6.87 -8.41 -12.21
C VAL A 4 -5.59 -7.77 -12.73
N ASP A 5 -5.40 -7.78 -14.05
CA ASP A 5 -4.23 -7.18 -14.69
C ASP A 5 -4.43 -5.67 -14.85
N ILE A 6 -3.50 -4.89 -14.28
CA ILE A 6 -3.51 -3.43 -14.33
C ILE A 6 -2.12 -2.96 -14.76
N ASP A 7 -2.01 -2.49 -16.01
CA ASP A 7 -0.73 -2.02 -16.54
C ASP A 7 -0.52 -0.52 -16.28
N LEU A 8 0.10 -0.21 -15.13
CA LEU A 8 0.46 1.16 -14.75
C LEU A 8 1.58 1.76 -15.61
N ARG A 9 2.29 0.96 -16.42
CA ARG A 9 3.29 1.48 -17.38
C ARG A 9 2.67 2.37 -18.43
N THR A 10 1.38 2.17 -18.72
CA THR A 10 0.60 3.03 -19.61
C THR A 10 0.59 4.50 -19.16
N PHE A 11 0.67 4.75 -17.85
CA PHE A 11 0.77 6.11 -17.30
C PHE A 11 2.22 6.59 -17.14
N GLY A 12 3.17 5.68 -16.92
CA GLY A 12 4.59 6.00 -16.74
C GLY A 12 4.90 6.76 -15.44
N GLY A 13 5.95 7.59 -15.47
CA GLY A 13 6.26 8.54 -14.39
C GLY A 13 7.10 8.03 -13.23
N SER A 14 7.63 6.80 -13.29
CA SER A 14 8.51 6.24 -12.26
C SER A 14 9.51 5.24 -12.83
N ALA A 15 10.56 4.92 -12.08
CA ALA A 15 11.51 3.87 -12.43
C ALA A 15 10.94 2.44 -12.36
N LEU A 16 9.73 2.27 -11.83
CA LEU A 16 9.01 0.99 -11.87
C LEU A 16 8.02 0.89 -13.03
N THR A 17 7.79 1.99 -13.76
CA THR A 17 6.81 2.07 -14.84
C THR A 17 7.38 2.58 -16.17
N ALA A 18 8.67 2.90 -16.22
CA ALA A 18 9.38 3.39 -17.39
C ALA A 18 10.81 2.81 -17.45
N ASP A 19 11.49 2.98 -18.59
CA ASP A 19 12.88 2.54 -18.79
C ASP A 19 13.86 3.49 -18.06
N ILE A 20 13.86 3.43 -16.73
CA ILE A 20 14.74 4.18 -15.84
C ILE A 20 15.35 3.20 -14.85
N ASP A 21 16.66 3.26 -14.68
CA ASP A 21 17.34 2.38 -13.73
C ASP A 21 16.90 2.65 -12.28
N VAL A 22 16.61 1.57 -11.55
CA VAL A 22 16.35 1.62 -10.11
C VAL A 22 17.70 1.79 -9.39
N PRO A 23 17.93 2.88 -8.63
CA PRO A 23 19.20 3.07 -7.93
C PRO A 23 19.49 1.93 -6.95
N LYS A 24 20.63 1.25 -7.12
CA LYS A 24 21.11 0.19 -6.22
C LYS A 24 22.05 0.79 -5.16
N GLY A 25 21.88 0.42 -3.89
CA GLY A 25 22.82 0.79 -2.81
C GLY A 25 22.61 2.17 -2.19
N ARG A 26 21.35 2.58 -1.95
CA ARG A 26 21.05 3.82 -1.22
C ARG A 26 21.59 3.74 0.21
N ASP A 27 22.41 4.71 0.61
CA ASP A 27 22.91 4.80 1.99
C ASP A 27 21.73 5.05 2.94
N ILE A 28 21.67 4.33 4.07
CA ILE A 28 20.55 4.40 5.03
C ILE A 28 20.40 5.83 5.60
N GLY A 29 21.46 6.65 5.52
CA GLY A 29 21.47 8.05 5.95
C GLY A 29 20.96 9.09 4.93
N GLU A 30 20.75 8.73 3.66
CA GLU A 30 20.27 9.63 2.59
C GLU A 30 18.77 9.45 2.29
N VAL A 31 17.97 9.13 3.32
CA VAL A 31 16.51 9.16 3.18
C VAL A 31 16.08 10.62 3.19
N GLY A 32 16.18 11.28 2.04
CA GLY A 32 15.69 12.62 1.82
C GLY A 32 14.16 12.72 2.03
N HIS A 33 13.65 13.94 2.14
CA HIS A 33 12.21 14.22 2.18
C HIS A 33 11.54 14.15 0.80
N ASP A 34 12.31 13.91 -0.25
CA ASP A 34 11.83 13.90 -1.62
C ASP A 34 11.09 12.60 -1.96
N ILE A 35 10.14 12.72 -2.89
CA ILE A 35 9.42 11.56 -3.43
C ILE A 35 10.42 10.70 -4.22
N PRO A 36 10.62 9.42 -3.87
CA PRO A 36 11.63 8.60 -4.53
C PRO A 36 11.23 8.29 -5.98
N ILE A 37 12.21 8.11 -6.87
CA ILE A 37 11.95 7.79 -8.29
C ILE A 37 11.20 6.46 -8.51
N THR A 38 11.17 5.60 -7.49
CA THR A 38 10.39 4.35 -7.48
C THR A 38 8.93 4.55 -7.09
N TYR A 39 8.52 5.78 -6.75
CA TYR A 39 7.12 6.13 -6.53
C TYR A 39 6.35 6.07 -7.84
N VAL A 40 5.42 5.12 -7.91
CA VAL A 40 4.45 5.04 -8.99
C VAL A 40 3.28 5.98 -8.66
N PRO A 41 2.97 6.98 -9.49
CA PRO A 41 1.94 7.96 -9.20
C PRO A 41 0.58 7.33 -8.80
N ALA A 42 0.11 7.65 -7.59
CA ALA A 42 -1.19 7.25 -7.04
C ALA A 42 -1.50 5.74 -7.09
N ARG A 43 -0.48 4.88 -7.11
CA ARG A 43 -0.67 3.43 -7.22
C ARG A 43 -1.51 2.87 -6.08
N ASN A 44 -1.29 3.31 -4.84
CA ASN A 44 -2.06 2.78 -3.71
C ASN A 44 -3.52 3.24 -3.75
N THR A 45 -3.81 4.41 -4.32
CA THR A 45 -5.20 4.85 -4.57
C THR A 45 -5.92 3.87 -5.49
N ILE A 46 -5.26 3.47 -6.58
CA ILE A 46 -5.82 2.50 -7.53
C ILE A 46 -6.06 1.16 -6.83
N PHE A 47 -5.07 0.66 -6.09
CA PHE A 47 -5.20 -0.60 -5.34
C PHE A 47 -6.32 -0.55 -4.31
N LEU A 48 -6.45 0.53 -3.55
CA LEU A 48 -7.53 0.72 -2.60
C LEU A 48 -8.90 0.76 -3.29
N SER A 49 -9.00 1.33 -4.51
CA SER A 49 -10.27 1.35 -5.25
C SER A 49 -10.71 -0.04 -5.68
N PHE A 50 -9.77 -0.90 -6.07
CA PHE A 50 -10.09 -2.31 -6.34
C PHE A 50 -10.45 -3.07 -5.06
N ALA A 51 -9.71 -2.85 -3.98
CA ALA A 51 -10.01 -3.46 -2.69
C ALA A 51 -11.38 -3.04 -2.17
N LEU A 52 -11.78 -1.77 -2.33
CA LEU A 52 -13.09 -1.24 -1.98
C LEU A 52 -14.22 -1.92 -2.77
N ALA A 53 -14.10 -1.95 -4.10
CA ALA A 53 -15.09 -2.60 -4.95
C ALA A 53 -15.24 -4.09 -4.59
N TRP A 54 -14.14 -4.76 -4.28
CA TRP A 54 -14.16 -6.16 -3.90
C TRP A 54 -14.73 -6.38 -2.49
N ALA A 55 -14.39 -5.51 -1.54
CA ALA A 55 -14.92 -5.55 -0.17
C ALA A 55 -16.45 -5.40 -0.17
N GLU A 56 -17.01 -4.50 -0.99
CA GLU A 56 -18.45 -4.34 -1.13
C GLU A 56 -19.11 -5.61 -1.69
N VAL A 57 -18.54 -6.22 -2.74
CA VAL A 57 -19.05 -7.49 -3.31
C VAL A 57 -19.02 -8.62 -2.28
N LEU A 58 -18.02 -8.65 -1.40
CA LEU A 58 -17.89 -9.65 -0.35
C LEU A 58 -18.73 -9.34 0.91
N GLY A 59 -19.27 -8.13 1.04
CA GLY A 59 -19.85 -7.66 2.30
C GLY A 59 -18.81 -7.52 3.42
N SER A 60 -17.53 -7.29 3.09
CA SER A 60 -16.43 -7.14 4.05
C SER A 60 -16.25 -5.68 4.45
N SER A 61 -16.26 -5.42 5.76
CA SER A 61 -16.07 -4.07 6.32
C SER A 61 -14.61 -3.69 6.53
N ASP A 62 -13.67 -4.59 6.30
CA ASP A 62 -12.29 -4.43 6.73
C ASP A 62 -11.32 -4.63 5.57
N ILE A 63 -10.52 -3.59 5.28
CA ILE A 63 -9.42 -3.67 4.32
C ILE A 63 -8.11 -3.55 5.08
N TYR A 64 -7.24 -4.55 4.94
CA TYR A 64 -5.89 -4.52 5.51
C TYR A 64 -4.87 -4.18 4.43
N ILE A 65 -4.01 -3.18 4.69
CA ILE A 65 -2.88 -2.85 3.83
C ILE A 65 -1.59 -2.77 4.64
N GLY A 66 -0.49 -3.28 4.06
CA GLY A 66 0.83 -3.32 4.70
C GLY A 66 1.67 -2.06 4.50
N VAL A 67 1.05 -0.88 4.38
CA VAL A 67 1.79 0.38 4.21
C VAL A 67 2.60 0.69 5.48
N ASN A 68 3.79 1.24 5.28
CA ASN A 68 4.70 1.65 6.35
C ASN A 68 5.12 3.10 6.12
N ALA A 69 4.96 3.96 7.13
CA ALA A 69 5.24 5.39 7.01
C ALA A 69 6.70 5.74 7.31
N LEU A 70 7.45 4.85 8.00
CA LEU A 70 8.82 5.10 8.46
C LEU A 70 9.89 4.83 7.39
N ASP A 71 9.66 3.84 6.53
CA ASP A 71 10.67 3.39 5.56
C ASP A 71 10.73 4.19 4.27
N TYR A 72 9.69 4.98 3.99
CA TYR A 72 9.58 5.70 2.73
C TYR A 72 8.94 7.07 2.96
N SER A 73 9.75 7.97 3.52
CA SER A 73 9.47 9.39 3.81
C SER A 73 8.80 10.20 2.69
N GLY A 74 8.70 9.68 1.46
CA GLY A 74 8.23 10.41 0.28
C GLY A 74 6.89 9.98 -0.34
N TYR A 75 6.29 8.82 -0.02
CA TYR A 75 5.07 8.38 -0.74
C TYR A 75 3.84 9.06 -0.15
N PRO A 76 3.13 9.95 -0.89
CA PRO A 76 1.97 10.66 -0.36
C PRO A 76 0.78 9.73 -0.08
N ASP A 77 0.67 8.63 -0.82
CA ASP A 77 -0.42 7.64 -0.77
C ASP A 77 -0.18 6.50 0.24
N CYS A 78 0.81 6.64 1.12
CA CYS A 78 1.06 5.75 2.26
C CYS A 78 0.80 6.43 3.62
N ARG A 79 0.52 7.74 3.62
CA ARG A 79 0.52 8.55 4.84
C ARG A 79 -0.76 8.38 5.66
N PRO A 80 -0.70 8.51 6.99
CA PRO A 80 -1.89 8.38 7.84
C PRO A 80 -3.04 9.30 7.43
N GLU A 81 -2.75 10.56 7.06
CA GLU A 81 -3.76 11.53 6.63
C GLU A 81 -4.43 11.13 5.31
N TYR A 82 -3.67 10.56 4.38
CA TYR A 82 -4.21 10.05 3.13
C TYR A 82 -5.12 8.84 3.38
N ILE A 83 -4.68 7.89 4.23
CA ILE A 83 -5.48 6.69 4.54
C ILE A 83 -6.81 7.08 5.20
N ARG A 84 -6.79 8.01 6.16
CA ARG A 84 -8.02 8.51 6.79
C ARG A 84 -8.95 9.17 5.78
N ALA A 85 -8.41 10.05 4.92
CA ALA A 85 -9.21 10.72 3.89
C ALA A 85 -9.79 9.71 2.87
N TYR A 86 -9.03 8.68 2.50
CA TYR A 86 -9.52 7.62 1.63
C TYR A 86 -10.65 6.82 2.30
N GLU A 87 -10.50 6.43 3.57
CA GLU A 87 -11.54 5.70 4.31
C GLU A 87 -12.84 6.52 4.40
N GLU A 88 -12.75 7.82 4.69
CA GLU A 88 -13.92 8.71 4.70
C GLU A 88 -14.60 8.73 3.34
N MET A 89 -13.83 8.90 2.26
CA MET A 89 -14.35 8.87 0.89
C MET A 89 -14.97 7.52 0.54
N ALA A 90 -14.31 6.41 0.91
CA ALA A 90 -14.75 5.06 0.59
C ALA A 90 -16.11 4.72 1.23
N ASN A 91 -16.36 5.22 2.44
CA ASN A 91 -17.66 5.08 3.11
C ASN A 91 -18.78 5.88 2.44
N LEU A 92 -18.46 6.87 1.59
CA LEU A 92 -19.43 7.60 0.76
C LEU A 92 -19.62 6.98 -0.64
N ALA A 93 -18.72 6.08 -1.05
CA ALA A 93 -18.61 5.62 -2.42
C ALA A 93 -19.39 4.32 -2.72
N THR A 94 -19.92 3.65 -1.71
CA THR A 94 -20.55 2.33 -1.82
C THR A 94 -22.03 2.39 -1.48
N LYS A 95 -22.84 1.52 -2.08
CA LYS A 95 -24.26 1.39 -1.75
C LYS A 95 -24.41 0.97 -0.29
N ALA A 96 -23.64 -0.04 0.11
CA ALA A 96 -23.67 -0.57 1.48
C ALA A 96 -23.27 0.51 2.52
N GLY A 97 -22.35 1.41 2.17
CA GLY A 97 -21.97 2.55 2.99
C GLY A 97 -23.11 3.57 3.16
N VAL A 98 -23.71 4.01 2.06
CA VAL A 98 -24.76 5.06 2.10
C VAL A 98 -26.10 4.57 2.67
N GLU A 99 -26.40 3.28 2.56
CA GLU A 99 -27.60 2.66 3.17
C GLU A 99 -27.37 2.25 4.65
N GLY A 100 -26.14 2.38 5.15
CA GLY A 100 -25.78 2.08 6.54
C GLY A 100 -25.69 0.59 6.86
N GLU A 101 -25.63 -0.27 5.85
CA GLU A 101 -25.45 -1.72 5.99
C GLU A 101 -24.00 -2.08 6.34
N GLN A 102 -23.06 -1.22 5.95
CA GLN A 102 -21.64 -1.42 6.11
C GLN A 102 -20.94 -0.12 6.48
N ARG A 103 -19.91 -0.23 7.32
CA ARG A 103 -18.94 0.85 7.54
C ARG A 103 -17.54 0.29 7.31
N LEU A 104 -16.91 0.73 6.24
CA LEU A 104 -15.56 0.30 5.88
C LEU A 104 -14.53 0.91 6.85
N THR A 105 -13.56 0.09 7.28
CA THR A 105 -12.38 0.48 8.04
C THR A 105 -11.12 -0.01 7.34
N ILE A 106 -10.11 0.85 7.21
CA ILE A 106 -8.81 0.53 6.63
C ILE A 106 -7.79 0.35 7.76
N HIS A 107 -7.28 -0.87 7.85
CA HIS A 107 -6.29 -1.28 8.84
C HIS A 107 -4.89 -1.20 8.26
N THR A 108 -4.01 -0.49 8.97
CA THR A 108 -2.61 -0.29 8.60
C THR A 108 -1.67 -0.80 9.71
N PRO A 109 -1.69 -2.11 10.03
CA PRO A 109 -1.03 -2.65 11.23
C PRO A 109 0.49 -2.49 11.27
N LEU A 110 1.10 -2.17 10.13
CA LEU A 110 2.54 -1.99 9.99
C LEU A 110 2.96 -0.51 9.92
N MET A 111 2.00 0.44 9.95
CA MET A 111 2.25 1.87 9.64
C MET A 111 3.37 2.48 10.47
N ASP A 112 3.35 2.20 11.78
CA ASP A 112 4.26 2.80 12.77
C ASP A 112 5.41 1.87 13.18
N LEU A 113 5.54 0.69 12.57
CA LEU A 113 6.61 -0.26 12.89
C LEU A 113 7.89 0.07 12.11
N THR A 114 9.06 -0.07 12.70
CA THR A 114 10.32 -0.08 11.92
C THR A 114 10.43 -1.38 11.12
N LYS A 115 11.27 -1.47 10.08
CA LYS A 115 11.54 -2.78 9.42
C LYS A 115 11.88 -3.88 10.40
N ALA A 116 12.75 -3.57 11.36
CA ALA A 116 13.10 -4.52 12.42
C ALA A 116 11.86 -4.93 13.23
N GLY A 117 11.00 -3.98 13.58
CA GLY A 117 9.72 -4.25 14.23
C GLY A 117 8.77 -5.12 13.40
N ILE A 118 8.68 -4.90 12.08
CA ILE A 118 7.88 -5.73 11.17
C ILE A 118 8.41 -7.17 11.15
N ILE A 119 9.73 -7.34 11.06
CA ILE A 119 10.37 -8.67 11.07
C ILE A 119 10.11 -9.39 12.39
N LEU A 120 10.35 -8.72 13.52
CA LEU A 120 10.09 -9.29 14.84
C LEU A 120 8.61 -9.68 14.99
N ARG A 121 7.70 -8.81 14.55
CA ARG A 121 6.26 -9.08 14.60
C ARG A 121 5.86 -10.30 13.78
N GLY A 122 6.42 -10.48 12.59
CA GLY A 122 6.15 -11.67 11.79
C GLY A 122 6.74 -12.94 12.40
N VAL A 123 7.93 -12.88 13.00
CA VAL A 123 8.51 -14.01 13.75
C VAL A 123 7.61 -14.41 14.92
N GLU A 124 7.11 -13.45 15.70
CA GLU A 124 6.17 -13.70 16.80
C GLU A 124 4.87 -14.38 16.33
N LEU A 125 4.40 -14.04 15.13
CA LEU A 125 3.20 -14.60 14.51
C LEU A 125 3.46 -15.94 13.79
N GLY A 126 4.71 -16.42 13.77
CA GLY A 126 5.09 -17.66 13.09
C GLY A 126 5.13 -17.56 11.57
N VAL A 127 5.36 -16.38 11.01
CA VAL A 127 5.52 -16.18 9.56
C VAL A 127 6.79 -16.88 9.08
N ASP A 128 6.64 -17.76 8.08
CA ASP A 128 7.77 -18.33 7.35
C ASP A 128 8.23 -17.35 6.25
N TYR A 129 9.29 -16.59 6.53
CA TYR A 129 9.86 -15.65 5.57
C TYR A 129 10.46 -16.31 4.33
N GLY A 130 10.75 -17.62 4.36
CA GLY A 130 11.20 -18.37 3.19
C GLY A 130 10.13 -18.48 2.09
N LEU A 131 8.85 -18.23 2.43
CA LEU A 131 7.73 -18.18 1.48
C LEU A 131 7.46 -16.78 0.94
N THR A 132 8.23 -15.78 1.38
CA THR A 132 8.05 -14.37 0.99
C THR A 132 9.14 -13.92 0.04
N VAL A 133 8.80 -13.00 -0.88
CA VAL A 133 9.77 -12.38 -1.79
C VAL A 133 9.77 -10.88 -1.52
N SER A 134 10.95 -10.34 -1.21
CA SER A 134 11.16 -8.91 -1.00
C SER A 134 12.22 -8.30 -1.92
N CYS A 135 13.01 -9.14 -2.62
CA CYS A 135 14.01 -8.66 -3.57
C CYS A 135 13.33 -8.17 -4.86
N TYR A 136 13.75 -7.02 -5.37
CA TYR A 136 13.31 -6.50 -6.68
C TYR A 136 14.01 -7.17 -7.87
N ASP A 137 15.07 -7.94 -7.60
CA ASP A 137 15.93 -8.65 -8.57
C ASP A 137 16.09 -10.10 -8.07
N PRO A 138 15.05 -10.95 -8.24
CA PRO A 138 14.98 -12.29 -7.66
C PRO A 138 15.92 -13.31 -8.32
#